data_AF-A0A2H6F1P8-F1
#
_entry.id   AF-A0A2H6F1P8-F1
#
_cell.length_a   1.000
_cell.length_b   1.000
_cell.length_c   1.000
_cell.angle_alpha   90.00
_cell.angle_beta   90.00
_cell.angle_gamma   90.00
#
_symmetry.space_group_name_H-M   'P 1'
#
loop_
_entity.id
_entity.type
_entity.pdbx_description
1 polymer ?
#
loop_
_entity_poly.entity_id
_entity_poly.type
_entity_poly.pdbx_seq_one_letter_code
_entity_poly.pdbx_strand_id
1 'polypeptide(L)' 'MAVIDRNILRAATYELVYRKDIPPPVVINEALEIAKKYSTEDSAPFINGILDKIAYLQTRKQVSTRAENRG' A
#
# COMPACT_ATOMS: atom_id res chain seq x y z
N MET A 1 4.24 -14.77 8.96
CA MET A 1 3.32 -14.00 8.10
C MET A 1 2.39 -14.98 7.43
N ALA A 2 1.09 -14.83 7.62
CA ALA A 2 0.11 -15.75 7.06
C ALA A 2 0.14 -15.68 5.52
N VAL A 3 -0.27 -16.76 4.85
CA VAL A 3 -0.39 -16.79 3.38
C VAL A 3 -1.31 -15.67 2.89
N ILE A 4 -2.35 -15.37 3.67
CA ILE A 4 -3.34 -14.33 3.39
C ILE A 4 -2.70 -12.93 3.46
N ASP A 5 -1.93 -12.62 4.51
CA ASP A 5 -1.22 -11.33 4.61
C ASP A 5 -0.34 -11.07 3.38
N ARG A 6 0.35 -12.11 2.89
CA ARG A 6 1.22 -12.01 1.71
C ARG A 6 0.44 -11.68 0.45
N ASN A 7 -0.74 -12.26 0.29
CA ASN A 7 -1.58 -12.02 -0.87
C ASN A 7 -2.16 -10.59 -0.84
N ILE A 8 -2.61 -10.15 0.34
CA ILE A 8 -3.10 -8.78 0.55
C ILE A 8 -2.00 -7.77 0.24
N LEU A 9 -0.80 -7.94 0.82
CA LEU A 9 0.32 -7.04 0.60
C LEU A 9 0.72 -6.97 -0.88
N ARG A 10 0.70 -8.09 -1.60
CA ARG A 10 1.01 -8.11 -3.03
C ARG A 10 0.01 -7.32 -3.86
N ALA A 11 -1.29 -7.55 -3.64
CA ALA A 11 -2.34 -6.84 -4.37
C ALA A 11 -2.31 -5.33 -4.08
N ALA A 12 -2.29 -4.95 -2.81
CA ALA A 12 -2.25 -3.55 -2.41
C ALA A 12 -0.96 -2.84 -2.86
N THR A 13 0.20 -3.50 -2.80
CA THR A 13 1.45 -2.92 -3.30
C THR A 13 1.41 -2.69 -4.81
N TYR A 14 0.81 -3.62 -5.57
CA TYR A 14 0.66 -3.43 -7.00
C TYR A 14 -0.18 -2.18 -7.31
N GLU A 15 -1.31 -1.99 -6.61
CA GLU A 15 -2.15 -0.82 -6.79
C GLU A 15 -1.41 0.47 -6.40
N LEU A 16 -0.76 0.50 -5.23
CA LEU A 16 -0.01 1.68 -4.76
C LEU A 16 1.12 2.10 -5.71
N VAL A 17 1.76 1.15 -6.40
CA VAL A 17 2.93 1.43 -7.25
C VAL A 17 2.55 1.70 -8.70
N TYR A 18 1.56 0.99 -9.24
CA TYR A 18 1.28 0.99 -10.67
C TYR A 18 -0.07 1.59 -11.05
N ARG A 19 -1.02 1.72 -10.12
CA ARG A 19 -2.37 2.25 -10.39
C ARG A 19 -2.49 3.70 -9.92
N LYS A 20 -2.16 4.63 -10.80
CA LYS A 20 -2.25 6.08 -10.54
C LYS A 20 -3.70 6.60 -10.46
N ASP A 21 -4.65 5.80 -10.92
CA ASP A 21 -6.08 6.08 -10.92
C ASP A 21 -6.75 5.76 -9.57
N ILE A 22 -6.07 5.04 -8.67
CA ILE A 22 -6.62 4.64 -7.37
C ILE A 22 -5.93 5.44 -6.26
N PRO A 23 -6.68 6.18 -5.42
CA PRO A 23 -6.09 6.91 -4.30
C PRO A 23 -5.45 5.96 -3.26
N PRO A 24 -4.21 6.22 -2.78
CA PRO A 24 -3.55 5.38 -1.79
C PRO A 24 -4.36 5.09 -0.51
N PRO A 25 -5.12 6.04 0.07
CA PRO A 25 -5.93 5.77 1.26
C PRO A 25 -7.01 4.71 1.01
N VAL A 26 -7.56 4.64 -0.21
CA VAL A 26 -8.57 3.64 -0.58
C VAL A 26 -7.94 2.25 -0.61
N VAL A 27 -6.79 2.11 -1.29
CA VAL A 27 -6.04 0.84 -1.36
C VAL A 27 -5.72 0.30 0.03
N ILE A 28 -5.26 1.18 0.93
CA ILE A 28 -4.91 0.82 2.30
C ILE A 28 -6.16 0.36 3.05
N ASN A 29 -7.25 1.14 3.05
CA ASN A 29 -8.49 0.78 3.75
C ASN A 29 -9.03 -0.59 3.30
N GLU A 30 -9.11 -0.84 2.00
CA GLU A 30 -9.61 -2.13 1.48
C GLU A 30 -8.71 -3.30 1.92
N ALA A 31 -7.38 -3.12 1.91
CA ALA A 31 -6.45 -4.12 2.41
C ALA A 31 -6.67 -4.45 3.89
N LEU A 32 -6.97 -3.45 4.73
CA LEU A 32 -7.26 -3.64 6.15
C LEU A 32 -8.58 -4.37 6.38
N GLU A 33 -9.63 -4.04 5.63
CA GLU A 33 -10.92 -4.71 5.74
C GLU A 33 -10.82 -6.20 5.34
N ILE A 34 -10.08 -6.51 4.27
CA ILE A 34 -9.80 -7.91 3.89
C ILE A 34 -8.99 -8.62 4.98
N ALA A 35 -7.98 -7.97 5.57
CA ALA A 35 -7.16 -8.55 6.63
C ALA A 35 -7.98 -8.88 7.88
N LYS A 36 -8.85 -7.96 8.33
CA LYS A 36 -9.75 -8.18 9.47
C LYS A 36 -10.72 -9.33 9.23
N LYS A 37 -11.18 -9.49 7.99
CA LYS A 37 -12.19 -10.50 7.64
C LYS A 37 -11.61 -11.90 7.47
N TYR A 38 -10.39 -12.02 6.96
CA TYR A 38 -9.86 -13.30 6.50
C TYR A 38 -8.53 -13.70 7.15
N SER A 39 -7.87 -12.84 7.90
CA SER A 39 -6.57 -13.13 8.53
C SER A 39 -6.65 -13.09 10.06
N THR A 40 -5.52 -12.92 10.73
CA THR A 40 -5.42 -12.87 12.20
C THR A 40 -5.63 -11.46 12.75
N GLU A 41 -5.91 -11.35 14.05
CA GLU A 41 -6.10 -10.05 14.74
C GLU A 41 -4.91 -9.09 14.56
N ASP A 42 -3.68 -9.62 14.51
CA ASP A 42 -2.45 -8.85 14.32
C ASP A 42 -2.21 -8.41 12.86
N SER A 43 -2.98 -8.92 11.90
CA SER A 43 -2.71 -8.72 10.47
C SER A 43 -3.02 -7.31 10.01
N ALA A 44 -4.13 -6.72 10.46
CA ALA A 44 -4.52 -5.37 10.06
C ALA A 44 -3.47 -4.31 10.47
N PRO A 45 -3.04 -4.20 11.75
CA PRO A 45 -2.01 -3.21 12.12
C PRO A 45 -0.66 -3.48 11.43
N PHE A 46 -0.29 -4.75 11.24
CA PHE A 46 0.92 -5.13 10.51
C PHE A 46 0.89 -4.67 9.03
N ILE A 47 -0.19 -4.96 8.33
CA ILE A 47 -0.40 -4.58 6.93
C ILE A 47 -0.44 -3.06 6.79
N ASN A 48 -1.11 -2.35 7.71
CA ASN A 48 -1.18 -0.90 7.69
C ASN A 48 0.22 -0.27 7.70
N GLY A 49 1.07 -0.69 8.64
CA GLY A 49 2.43 -0.14 8.77
C GLY A 49 3.29 -0.35 7.52
N ILE A 50 3.15 -1.50 6.83
CA ILE A 50 3.88 -1.76 5.58
C ILE A 50 3.36 -0.91 4.44
N LEU A 51 2.03 -0.86 4.25
CA LEU A 51 1.44 -0.13 3.14
C LEU A 51 1.63 1.39 3.27
N ASP A 52 1.54 1.94 4.49
CA ASP A 52 1.86 3.34 4.78
C ASP A 52 3.30 3.68 4.36
N LYS A 53 4.26 2.81 4.69
CA LYS A 53 5.66 3.00 4.31
C LYS A 53 5.83 2.99 2.79
N ILE A 54 5.15 2.08 2.09
CA ILE A 54 5.20 1.99 0.63
C ILE A 54 4.60 3.26 0.00
N ALA A 55 3.41 3.68 0.44
CA ALA A 55 2.75 4.88 -0.04
C ALA A 55 3.62 6.13 0.15
N TYR A 56 4.23 6.28 1.33
CA TYR A 56 5.18 7.38 1.60
C TYR A 56 6.36 7.40 0.62
N LEU A 57 6.96 6.22 0.33
CA LEU A 57 8.08 6.11 -0.61
C LEU A 57 7.65 6.46 -2.05
N GLN A 58 6.43 6.11 -2.46
CA GLN A 58 5.92 6.47 -3.78
C GLN A 58 5.71 7.98 -3.93
N THR A 59 5.14 8.63 -2.90
CA THR A 59 4.99 10.09 -2.88
C THR A 59 6.34 10.79 -3.03
N ARG A 60 7.38 10.32 -2.33
CA ARG A 60 8.74 10.88 -2.45
C ARG A 60 9.35 10.71 -3.84
N LYS A 61 9.20 9.53 -4.46
CA LYS A 61 9.68 9.29 -5.83
C LYS A 61 9.04 10.25 -6.82
N GLN A 62 7.73 10.47 -6.72
CA GLN A 62 7.02 11.39 -7.61
C GLN A 62 7.49 12.84 -7.47
N VAL A 63 7.86 13.28 -6.27
CA VAL A 63 8.40 14.63 -6.04
C VAL A 63 9.79 14.78 -6.67
N SER A 64 10.68 13.78 -6.54
CA SER A 64 12.02 13.81 -7.16
C SER A 64 11.94 13.90 -8.69
N THR A 65 11.14 13.03 -9.31
CA THR A 65 10.99 13.02 -10.78
C THR A 65 10.38 14.31 -11.32
N ARG A 66 9.48 14.95 -10.56
CA ARG A 66 8.91 16.25 -10.95
C ARG A 66 9.89 17.42 -10.80
N ALA A 67 10.84 17.34 -9.87
CA ALA A 67 11.87 18.35 -9.69
C ALA A 67 12.93 18.27 -10.81
N GLU A 68 13.32 17.05 -11.21
CA GLU A 68 14.29 16.79 -12.28
C GLU A 68 13.78 17.24 -13.66
N ASN A 69 12.50 17.05 -13.97
CA ASN A 69 11.91 17.40 -15.27
C ASN A 69 11.62 18.90 -15.48
N ARG A 70 11.97 19.77 -14.52
CA ARG A 70 11.74 21.22 -14.58
C ARG A 70 13.01 22.05 -14.84
N GLY A 71 14.18 21.41 -14.91
CA GLY A 71 15.46 22.03 -15.31
C GLY A 71 15.78 21.72 -16.77
#